data_AF-A0A7X7S858-F1
#
_entry.id   AF-A0A7X7S858-F1
#
_cell.length_a   1.000
_cell.length_b   1.000
_cell.length_c   1.000
_cell.angle_alpha   90.00
_cell.angle_beta   90.00
_cell.angle_gamma   90.00
#
_symmetry.space_group_name_H-M   'P 1'
#
loop_
_entity.id
_entity.type
_entity.pdbx_description
1 polymer ?
#
loop_
_entity_poly.entity_id
_entity_poly.type
_entity_poly.pdbx_seq_one_letter_code
_entity_poly.pdbx_strand_id
1 'polypeptide(L)'
;MKKLTKKTLMAIFALVLAVVALGTTTYAWFTVGQAVSTESIELNVKSEEGLEFRYVGDAGNSEWSQFLDETTFLQRLAADYGQTMSQFRFDAVTSQEGQTFKKLVVGSITSLSAPIADLQTTDSGVLEFKLEFRTKKQSANLKWSSVTLNSTEAIQWAPGLTFTHNKSTYGSSGTVTPSNTEAYYPHDAARISVGKIVDTTESNTIVYEAPNSASNSVLGDGTDLNTGKPGTFAKGAHDYFQKMTGKSVQAAWDAIDTSSITTRVAPTVTSINGSQFSVAFGTTPSAGYYTVMVIIRVYLEGFDYDALNAILNGKINVALEFALAE
;
A
#
# COMPACT_ATOMS: atom_id res chain seq x y z
N MET A 1 -58.19 27.75 -8.64
CA MET A 1 -57.33 26.72 -9.27
C MET A 1 -55.84 27.10 -9.30
N LYS A 2 -55.42 28.29 -9.77
CA LYS A 2 -53.99 28.69 -9.84
C LYS A 2 -53.16 28.54 -8.55
N LYS A 3 -53.76 28.73 -7.37
CA LYS A 3 -53.08 28.54 -6.07
C LYS A 3 -52.85 27.08 -5.71
N LEU A 4 -53.76 26.17 -6.11
CA LEU A 4 -53.61 24.74 -5.88
C LEU A 4 -52.52 24.19 -6.82
N THR A 5 -52.58 24.56 -8.11
CA THR A 5 -51.59 24.15 -9.10
C THR A 5 -50.18 24.59 -8.72
N LYS A 6 -49.99 25.80 -8.18
CA LYS A 6 -48.67 26.28 -7.71
C LYS A 6 -48.13 25.48 -6.53
N LYS A 7 -48.98 25.08 -5.58
CA LYS A 7 -48.58 24.25 -4.44
C LYS A 7 -48.26 22.82 -4.87
N THR A 8 -49.06 22.23 -5.76
CA THR A 8 -48.79 20.88 -6.30
C THR A 8 -47.51 20.86 -7.13
N LEU A 9 -47.26 21.88 -7.95
CA LEU A 9 -46.04 21.98 -8.75
C LEU A 9 -44.79 22.15 -7.88
N MET A 10 -44.87 22.93 -6.79
CA MET A 10 -43.78 23.06 -5.82
C MET A 10 -43.52 21.77 -5.05
N ALA A 11 -44.56 21.01 -4.69
CA ALA A 11 -44.40 19.71 -4.04
C ALA A 11 -43.76 18.67 -4.96
N ILE A 12 -44.14 18.67 -6.25
CA ILE A 12 -43.50 17.81 -7.26
C ILE A 12 -42.05 18.25 -7.49
N PHE A 13 -41.75 19.55 -7.58
CA PHE A 13 -40.38 20.03 -7.70
C PHE A 13 -39.52 19.67 -6.50
N ALA A 14 -40.06 19.79 -5.28
CA ALA A 14 -39.39 19.40 -4.05
C ALA A 14 -39.17 17.88 -4.00
N LEU A 15 -40.14 17.08 -4.45
CA LEU A 15 -40.01 15.63 -4.56
C LEU A 15 -38.96 15.24 -5.59
N VAL A 16 -38.92 15.90 -6.76
CA VAL A 16 -37.90 15.65 -7.79
C VAL A 16 -36.52 16.10 -7.30
N LEU A 17 -36.40 17.25 -6.62
CA LEU A 17 -35.15 17.66 -5.97
C LEU A 17 -34.73 16.68 -4.87
N ALA A 18 -35.67 16.16 -4.09
CA ALA A 18 -35.40 15.13 -3.09
C ALA A 18 -35.00 13.81 -3.73
N VAL A 19 -35.61 13.40 -4.85
CA VAL A 19 -35.25 12.19 -5.61
C VAL A 19 -33.92 12.37 -6.34
N VAL A 20 -33.58 13.57 -6.81
CA VAL A 20 -32.25 13.87 -7.37
C VAL A 20 -31.21 13.90 -6.25
N ALA A 21 -31.51 14.51 -5.09
CA ALA A 21 -30.64 14.50 -3.92
C ALA A 21 -30.45 13.08 -3.35
N LEU A 22 -31.51 12.26 -3.30
CA LEU A 22 -31.51 10.85 -2.92
C LEU A 22 -30.83 9.98 -3.99
N GLY A 23 -30.99 10.33 -5.27
CA GLY A 23 -30.30 9.69 -6.41
C GLY A 23 -28.81 10.01 -6.45
N THR A 24 -28.39 11.18 -5.94
CA THR A 24 -26.98 11.53 -5.70
C THR A 24 -26.45 11.00 -4.36
N THR A 25 -27.31 10.50 -3.47
CA THR A 25 -26.91 9.90 -2.18
C THR A 25 -27.14 8.39 -2.10
N THR A 26 -27.57 7.75 -3.20
CA THR A 26 -27.66 6.29 -3.35
C THR A 26 -26.68 5.76 -4.40
N TYR A 27 -25.50 6.39 -4.47
CA TYR A 27 -24.29 5.76 -5.01
C TYR A 27 -23.20 5.89 -3.95
N ALA A 28 -23.28 5.03 -2.95
CA ALA A 28 -22.17 4.78 -2.04
C ALA A 28 -21.73 3.34 -2.23
N TRP A 29 -21.02 3.07 -3.34
CA TRP A 29 -20.02 1.99 -3.33
C TRP A 29 -19.08 2.00 -4.55
N PHE A 30 -18.49 3.15 -4.84
CA PHE A 30 -17.05 3.22 -5.06
C PHE A 30 -16.62 4.57 -4.47
N THR A 31 -15.42 4.62 -3.88
CA THR A 31 -14.67 5.85 -3.61
C THR A 31 -15.21 6.84 -2.55
N VAL A 32 -15.15 6.50 -1.26
CA VAL A 32 -14.69 7.31 -0.10
C VAL A 32 -14.68 6.38 1.12
N GLY A 33 -13.50 5.99 1.62
CA GLY A 33 -13.38 5.12 2.81
C GLY A 33 -12.77 3.75 2.55
N GLN A 34 -11.89 3.63 1.54
CA GLN A 34 -10.91 2.54 1.52
C GLN A 34 -9.90 2.85 2.63
N ALA A 35 -10.31 2.55 3.85
CA ALA A 35 -9.49 2.74 5.03
C ALA A 35 -9.39 1.34 5.63
N VAL A 36 -8.31 0.63 5.32
CA VAL A 36 -7.98 -0.56 6.10
C VAL A 36 -7.63 -0.05 7.50
N SER A 37 -8.48 -0.39 8.48
CA SER A 37 -8.29 0.00 9.88
C SER A 37 -6.99 -0.58 10.41
N THR A 38 -6.02 0.26 10.75
CA THR A 38 -4.71 -0.20 11.25
C THR A 38 -4.70 -0.42 12.75
N GLU A 39 -5.79 -0.94 13.32
CA GLU A 39 -5.88 -1.25 14.75
C GLU A 39 -4.82 -2.26 15.24
N SER A 40 -4.00 -2.84 14.35
CA SER A 40 -2.76 -3.51 14.74
C SER A 40 -1.85 -3.69 13.51
N ILE A 41 -0.92 -2.75 13.29
CA ILE A 41 0.31 -3.04 12.57
C ILE A 41 1.28 -3.58 13.61
N GLU A 42 1.50 -4.89 13.60
CA GLU A 42 2.55 -5.51 14.39
C GLU A 42 3.85 -5.34 13.59
N LEU A 43 4.68 -4.39 14.00
CA LEU A 43 5.96 -4.12 13.36
C LEU A 43 7.12 -4.54 14.24
N ASN A 44 7.91 -5.50 13.75
CA ASN A 44 9.13 -5.96 14.41
C ASN A 44 10.33 -5.73 13.49
N VAL A 45 11.34 -5.01 14.01
CA VAL A 45 12.62 -4.83 13.32
C VAL A 45 13.74 -5.49 14.11
N LYS A 46 14.53 -6.33 13.43
CA LYS A 46 15.69 -7.02 14.03
C LYS A 46 16.93 -6.83 13.17
N SER A 47 18.09 -6.77 13.83
CA SER A 47 19.38 -6.86 13.17
C SER A 47 20.25 -7.98 13.72
N GLU A 48 21.18 -8.48 12.92
CA GLU A 48 22.15 -9.50 13.31
C GLU A 48 23.30 -8.97 14.18
N GLU A 49 24.20 -9.86 14.63
CA GLU A 49 25.37 -9.52 15.43
C GLU A 49 26.29 -8.51 14.72
N GLY A 50 26.78 -7.51 15.45
CA GLY A 50 27.66 -6.47 14.91
C GLY A 50 26.95 -5.40 14.06
N LEU A 51 25.61 -5.46 13.99
CA LEU A 51 24.75 -4.46 13.39
C LEU A 51 23.79 -3.91 14.44
N GLU A 52 23.78 -2.59 14.60
CA GLU A 52 22.81 -1.88 15.43
C GLU A 52 22.01 -0.93 14.54
N PHE A 53 20.80 -0.58 14.96
CA PHE A 53 19.97 0.39 14.28
C PHE A 53 19.22 1.27 15.27
N ARG A 54 18.64 2.34 14.74
CA ARG A 54 17.72 3.22 15.45
C ARG A 54 16.63 3.71 14.52
N TYR A 55 15.49 4.01 15.10
CA TYR A 55 14.44 4.78 14.45
C TYR A 55 14.90 6.23 14.28
N VAL A 56 14.67 6.80 13.10
CA VAL A 56 14.94 8.21 12.79
C VAL A 56 13.62 8.91 12.54
N GLY A 57 13.26 9.81 13.46
CA GLY A 57 12.00 10.54 13.42
C GLY A 57 12.18 12.04 13.62
N ASP A 58 11.15 12.79 13.28
CA ASP A 58 11.11 14.25 13.43
C ASP A 58 10.99 14.66 14.91
N ALA A 59 10.34 13.82 15.72
CA ALA A 59 10.32 13.96 17.19
C ALA A 59 11.65 13.53 17.87
N GLY A 60 12.64 13.11 17.08
CA GLY A 60 13.96 12.67 17.52
C GLY A 60 14.17 11.16 17.40
N ASN A 61 15.44 10.77 17.37
CA ASN A 61 15.84 9.40 17.11
C ASN A 61 15.63 8.51 18.35
N SER A 62 15.44 7.20 18.12
CA SER A 62 15.57 6.22 19.20
C SER A 62 17.03 6.00 19.57
N GLU A 63 17.25 5.30 20.69
CA GLU A 63 18.56 4.75 21.02
C GLU A 63 18.96 3.67 20.02
N TRP A 64 20.27 3.45 19.92
CA TRP A 64 20.83 2.35 19.14
C TRP A 64 20.55 1.01 19.81
N SER A 65 20.04 0.06 19.05
CA SER A 65 19.71 -1.29 19.51
C SER A 65 19.82 -2.30 18.38
N GLN A 66 19.86 -3.59 18.70
CA GLN A 66 19.73 -4.68 17.71
C GLN A 66 18.29 -5.17 17.54
N PHE A 67 17.40 -4.67 18.40
CA PHE A 67 15.98 -4.97 18.38
C PHE A 67 15.20 -3.76 18.85
N LEU A 68 14.15 -3.41 18.11
CA LEU A 68 13.19 -2.40 18.51
C LEU A 68 11.86 -3.12 18.70
N ASP A 69 11.42 -3.21 19.95
CA ASP A 69 10.15 -3.84 20.27
C ASP A 69 8.99 -3.00 19.70
N GLU A 70 7.89 -3.68 19.43
CA GLU A 70 6.69 -3.08 18.84
C GLU A 70 6.19 -1.86 19.63
N THR A 71 6.25 -1.89 20.97
CA THR A 71 5.75 -0.78 21.80
C THR A 71 6.59 0.47 21.57
N THR A 72 7.92 0.34 21.65
CA THR A 72 8.82 1.46 21.39
C THR A 72 8.70 1.97 19.95
N PHE A 73 8.60 1.06 18.98
CA PHE A 73 8.44 1.42 17.57
C PHE A 73 7.15 2.21 17.34
N LEU A 74 6.00 1.70 17.79
CA LEU A 74 4.71 2.34 17.63
C LEU A 74 4.63 3.69 18.35
N GLN A 75 5.31 3.85 19.49
CA GLN A 75 5.40 5.15 20.18
C GLN A 75 6.15 6.19 19.34
N ARG A 76 7.26 5.80 18.70
CA ARG A 76 8.04 6.71 17.84
C ARG A 76 7.28 7.07 16.58
N LEU A 77 6.66 6.07 15.95
CA LEU A 77 5.82 6.25 14.78
C LEU A 77 4.63 7.15 15.09
N ALA A 78 3.93 6.92 16.20
CA ALA A 78 2.84 7.78 16.64
C ALA A 78 3.26 9.24 16.91
N ALA A 79 4.48 9.44 17.42
CA ALA A 79 5.01 10.78 17.64
C ALA A 79 5.25 11.53 16.32
N ASP A 80 5.79 10.86 15.30
CA ASP A 80 6.04 11.48 13.99
C ASP A 80 4.73 11.82 13.26
N TYR A 81 3.74 10.91 13.30
CA TYR A 81 2.43 11.13 12.67
C TYR A 81 1.48 12.01 13.48
N GLY A 82 1.85 12.39 14.71
CA GLY A 82 1.00 13.19 15.61
C GLY A 82 -0.34 12.53 15.99
N GLN A 83 -0.48 11.21 15.82
CA GLN A 83 -1.71 10.46 16.09
C GLN A 83 -1.40 9.04 16.60
N THR A 84 -2.37 8.38 17.22
CA THR A 84 -2.19 6.98 17.62
C THR A 84 -2.22 6.08 16.38
N MET A 85 -1.38 5.06 16.32
CA MET A 85 -1.34 4.13 15.17
C MET A 85 -2.61 3.31 14.99
N SER A 86 -3.46 3.20 16.01
CA SER A 86 -4.82 2.65 15.87
C SER A 86 -5.76 3.54 15.05
N GLN A 87 -5.40 4.80 14.81
CA GLN A 87 -6.18 5.77 14.02
C GLN A 87 -5.70 5.86 12.58
N PHE A 88 -4.47 5.43 12.29
CA PHE A 88 -3.92 5.45 10.94
C PHE A 88 -4.77 4.60 9.99
N ARG A 89 -4.85 4.97 8.72
CA ARG A 89 -5.63 4.19 7.73
C ARG A 89 -4.88 4.12 6.43
N PHE A 90 -4.59 2.90 5.96
CA PHE A 90 -4.08 2.75 4.60
C PHE A 90 -5.16 3.15 3.59
N ASP A 91 -4.73 3.81 2.52
CA ASP A 91 -5.56 4.13 1.36
C ASP A 91 -5.02 3.40 0.14
N ALA A 92 -5.88 3.22 -0.88
CA ALA A 92 -5.50 2.64 -2.14
C ALA A 92 -4.64 3.63 -2.94
N VAL A 93 -3.34 3.37 -2.98
CA VAL A 93 -2.34 4.20 -3.68
C VAL A 93 -1.66 3.40 -4.77
N THR A 94 -0.96 4.06 -5.69
CA THR A 94 -0.13 3.37 -6.68
C THR A 94 1.22 4.03 -6.81
N SER A 95 2.25 3.21 -6.98
CA SER A 95 3.62 3.64 -7.25
C SER A 95 4.36 2.59 -8.05
N GLN A 96 4.94 2.97 -9.19
CA GLN A 96 5.81 2.08 -9.97
C GLN A 96 7.25 2.04 -9.43
N GLU A 97 7.60 2.95 -8.52
CA GLU A 97 8.96 3.14 -8.03
C GLU A 97 9.09 2.94 -6.52
N GLY A 98 7.96 2.77 -5.82
CA GLY A 98 7.93 2.65 -4.37
C GLY A 98 8.36 3.92 -3.62
N GLN A 99 8.35 5.09 -4.27
CA GLN A 99 8.78 6.38 -3.71
C GLN A 99 7.67 7.45 -3.82
N THR A 100 7.21 7.74 -5.04
CA THR A 100 6.12 8.69 -5.27
C THR A 100 4.80 7.95 -5.38
N PHE A 101 3.82 8.33 -4.58
CA PHE A 101 2.50 7.70 -4.55
C PHE A 101 1.43 8.61 -5.12
N LYS A 102 0.47 8.02 -5.82
CA LYS A 102 -0.69 8.72 -6.37
C LYS A 102 -1.96 7.92 -6.08
N LYS A 103 -3.11 8.60 -6.08
CA LYS A 103 -4.44 7.98 -5.92
C LYS A 103 -5.22 8.06 -7.23
N LEU A 104 -6.15 7.14 -7.43
CA LEU A 104 -7.12 7.26 -8.53
C LEU A 104 -8.02 8.48 -8.30
N VAL A 105 -8.15 9.35 -9.31
CA VAL A 105 -9.05 10.53 -9.19
C VAL A 105 -10.49 10.10 -9.40
N VAL A 106 -11.21 10.09 -8.28
CA VAL A 106 -12.64 9.84 -8.21
C VAL A 106 -13.40 10.90 -9.02
N GLY A 107 -14.12 10.47 -10.05
CA GLY A 107 -14.89 11.35 -10.95
C GLY A 107 -14.28 11.48 -12.35
N SER A 108 -12.95 11.49 -12.47
CA SER A 108 -12.26 11.44 -13.77
C SER A 108 -12.02 10.00 -14.21
N ILE A 109 -11.64 9.07 -13.31
CA ILE A 109 -11.36 7.62 -13.52
C ILE A 109 -10.34 7.30 -14.64
N THR A 110 -9.92 8.31 -15.40
CA THR A 110 -8.91 8.30 -16.46
C THR A 110 -7.61 8.97 -16.03
N SER A 111 -7.51 9.41 -14.77
CA SER A 111 -6.35 10.15 -14.27
C SER A 111 -6.02 9.79 -12.82
N LEU A 112 -4.75 9.97 -12.48
CA LEU A 112 -4.24 9.89 -11.12
C LEU A 112 -4.09 11.29 -10.52
N SER A 113 -4.10 11.35 -9.20
CA SER A 113 -3.89 12.58 -8.45
C SER A 113 -2.48 13.13 -8.71
N ALA A 114 -2.25 14.36 -8.26
CA ALA A 114 -0.89 14.80 -7.96
C ALA A 114 -0.23 13.83 -6.97
N PRO A 115 1.12 13.74 -6.97
CA PRO A 115 1.85 13.06 -5.91
C PRO A 115 1.31 13.40 -4.52
N ILE A 116 1.10 12.37 -3.71
CA ILE A 116 0.76 12.54 -2.30
C ILE A 116 1.97 13.22 -1.63
N ALA A 117 1.73 14.37 -1.03
CA ALA A 117 2.73 15.08 -0.24
C ALA A 117 2.79 14.49 1.17
N ASP A 118 3.96 14.60 1.80
CA ASP A 118 4.21 14.25 3.21
C ASP A 118 3.69 12.87 3.64
N LEU A 119 4.54 11.87 3.42
CA LEU A 119 4.24 10.49 3.79
C LEU A 119 4.62 10.16 5.24
N GLN A 120 5.33 11.04 5.95
CA GLN A 120 5.98 10.74 7.24
C GLN A 120 5.26 11.33 8.45
N THR A 121 4.58 12.47 8.28
CA THR A 121 3.99 13.19 9.42
C THR A 121 2.49 13.32 9.35
N THR A 122 1.87 12.85 8.26
CA THR A 122 0.42 12.88 8.08
C THR A 122 -0.13 11.54 7.64
N ASP A 123 -1.36 11.23 8.06
CA ASP A 123 -2.11 10.08 7.56
C ASP A 123 -2.47 10.26 6.09
N SER A 124 -1.54 9.82 5.23
CA SER A 124 -1.59 10.00 3.79
C SER A 124 -2.09 8.74 3.06
N GLY A 125 -2.32 7.66 3.81
CA GLY A 125 -2.63 6.32 3.29
C GLY A 125 -1.40 5.44 3.02
N VAL A 126 -0.19 5.95 3.27
CA VAL A 126 1.09 5.24 3.16
C VAL A 126 1.83 5.37 4.49
N LEU A 127 2.28 4.25 5.04
CA LEU A 127 3.09 4.26 6.24
C LEU A 127 4.56 4.37 5.83
N GLU A 128 5.26 5.41 6.26
CA GLU A 128 6.66 5.68 5.94
C GLU A 128 7.45 5.93 7.22
N PHE A 129 8.61 5.32 7.33
CA PHE A 129 9.53 5.56 8.44
C PHE A 129 10.97 5.34 8.01
N LYS A 130 11.91 5.90 8.77
CA LYS A 130 13.35 5.80 8.51
C LYS A 130 14.05 5.01 9.59
N LEU A 131 15.00 4.19 9.17
CA LEU A 131 15.93 3.50 10.06
C LEU A 131 17.35 3.89 9.69
N GLU A 132 18.16 4.18 10.69
CA GLU A 132 19.60 4.33 10.52
C GLU A 132 20.30 3.14 11.15
N PHE A 133 21.21 2.55 10.40
CA PHE A 133 22.01 1.41 10.79
C PHE A 133 23.45 1.84 11.02
N ARG A 134 24.13 1.18 11.96
CA ARG A 134 25.55 1.36 12.19
C ARG A 134 26.26 0.04 12.45
N THR A 135 27.52 -0.03 12.03
CA THR A 135 28.42 -1.16 12.29
C THR A 135 29.85 -0.70 12.47
N LYS A 136 30.67 -1.49 13.18
CA LYS A 136 32.12 -1.28 13.24
C LYS A 136 32.87 -1.94 12.08
N LYS A 137 32.20 -2.80 11.30
CA LYS A 137 32.81 -3.51 10.18
C LYS A 137 33.01 -2.55 9.01
N GLN A 138 34.27 -2.36 8.61
CA GLN A 138 34.61 -1.55 7.43
C GLN A 138 34.16 -2.24 6.14
N SER A 139 33.75 -1.45 5.14
CA SER A 139 33.35 -1.94 3.81
C SER A 139 32.22 -2.97 3.83
N ALA A 140 31.39 -2.95 4.88
CA ALA A 140 30.22 -3.82 4.95
C ALA A 140 29.07 -3.26 4.09
N ASN A 141 28.14 -4.16 3.74
CA ASN A 141 26.86 -3.80 3.14
C ASN A 141 25.72 -4.15 4.10
N LEU A 142 24.69 -3.31 4.13
CA LEU A 142 23.41 -3.62 4.74
C LEU A 142 22.59 -4.42 3.73
N LYS A 143 22.07 -5.56 4.17
CA LYS A 143 21.17 -6.41 3.40
C LYS A 143 19.81 -6.47 4.08
N TRP A 144 18.74 -6.33 3.29
CA TRP A 144 17.40 -6.75 3.73
C TRP A 144 17.38 -8.28 3.66
N SER A 145 17.34 -8.96 4.81
CA SER A 145 17.57 -10.41 4.90
C SER A 145 16.29 -11.22 5.05
N SER A 146 15.25 -10.64 5.66
CA SER A 146 13.96 -11.30 5.85
C SER A 146 12.81 -10.30 5.85
N VAL A 147 11.66 -10.77 5.39
CA VAL A 147 10.39 -10.05 5.43
C VAL A 147 9.27 -11.00 5.83
N THR A 148 8.40 -10.53 6.69
CA THR A 148 7.05 -11.08 6.88
C THR A 148 6.07 -9.99 6.48
N LEU A 149 5.16 -10.32 5.57
CA LEU A 149 4.03 -9.50 5.20
C LEU A 149 2.84 -10.45 5.12
N ASN A 150 1.98 -10.43 6.14
CA ASN A 150 0.85 -11.32 6.22
C ASN A 150 -0.35 -10.65 6.90
N SER A 151 -1.46 -11.36 6.93
CA SER A 151 -2.65 -11.00 7.71
C SER A 151 -2.92 -12.11 8.70
N THR A 152 -3.23 -11.74 9.94
CA THR A 152 -3.52 -12.70 11.00
C THR A 152 -4.84 -13.45 10.79
N GLU A 153 -5.81 -12.81 10.13
CA GLU A 153 -7.11 -13.38 9.86
C GLU A 153 -7.57 -13.09 8.43
N ALA A 154 -8.31 -14.04 7.85
CA ALA A 154 -9.03 -13.84 6.61
C ALA A 154 -10.32 -13.06 6.86
N ILE A 155 -10.64 -12.10 6.00
CA ILE A 155 -11.95 -11.46 5.97
C ILE A 155 -12.87 -12.29 5.09
N GLN A 156 -13.96 -12.78 5.67
CA GLN A 156 -15.02 -13.44 4.91
C GLN A 156 -15.89 -12.38 4.24
N TRP A 157 -15.93 -12.38 2.91
CA TRP A 157 -16.66 -11.37 2.15
C TRP A 157 -17.43 -11.99 1.00
N ALA A 158 -18.63 -11.44 0.76
CA ALA A 158 -19.46 -11.74 -0.38
C ALA A 158 -19.68 -10.46 -1.21
N PRO A 159 -19.48 -10.49 -2.53
CA PRO A 159 -19.62 -9.31 -3.36
C PRO A 159 -21.09 -8.90 -3.56
N GLY A 160 -21.33 -7.62 -3.85
CA GLY A 160 -22.67 -7.15 -4.22
C GLY A 160 -23.07 -7.50 -5.67
N LEU A 161 -22.09 -7.82 -6.51
CA LEU A 161 -22.26 -8.16 -7.93
C LEU A 161 -21.40 -9.35 -8.31
N THR A 162 -21.78 -10.05 -9.38
CA THR A 162 -20.91 -11.07 -9.97
C THR A 162 -19.70 -10.44 -10.64
N PHE A 163 -18.51 -10.97 -10.35
CA PHE A 163 -17.25 -10.57 -10.98
C PHE A 163 -16.32 -11.78 -11.19
N THR A 164 -15.26 -11.55 -11.97
CA THR A 164 -14.22 -12.53 -12.27
C THR A 164 -13.02 -12.26 -11.38
N HIS A 165 -12.75 -13.14 -10.43
CA HIS A 165 -11.55 -13.13 -9.62
C HIS A 165 -10.31 -13.50 -10.45
N ASN A 166 -9.13 -13.05 -10.04
CA ASN A 166 -7.90 -13.43 -10.75
C ASN A 166 -7.53 -14.92 -10.53
N LYS A 167 -7.90 -15.46 -9.37
CA LYS A 167 -7.73 -16.88 -9.00
C LYS A 167 -8.94 -17.73 -9.32
N SER A 168 -8.70 -18.88 -9.95
CA SER A 168 -9.73 -19.88 -10.28
C SER A 168 -10.27 -20.64 -9.05
N THR A 169 -9.57 -20.58 -7.92
CA THR A 169 -9.95 -21.16 -6.63
C THR A 169 -11.15 -20.45 -5.99
N TYR A 170 -11.47 -19.23 -6.40
CA TYR A 170 -12.59 -18.46 -5.89
C TYR A 170 -13.87 -18.77 -6.67
N GLY A 171 -14.99 -18.93 -5.96
CA GLY A 171 -16.28 -19.21 -6.55
C GLY A 171 -16.25 -20.44 -7.48
N SER A 172 -16.92 -20.34 -8.62
CA SER A 172 -16.88 -21.38 -9.66
C SER A 172 -15.90 -20.99 -10.74
N SER A 173 -14.68 -21.56 -10.68
CA SER A 173 -13.60 -21.30 -11.64
C SER A 173 -13.23 -19.82 -11.78
N GLY A 174 -13.18 -19.09 -10.66
CA GLY A 174 -12.88 -17.65 -10.61
C GLY A 174 -14.10 -16.76 -10.79
N THR A 175 -15.28 -17.29 -11.12
CA THR A 175 -16.51 -16.49 -11.12
C THR A 175 -17.08 -16.44 -9.72
N VAL A 176 -17.07 -15.25 -9.10
CA VAL A 176 -17.58 -15.01 -7.75
C VAL A 176 -18.90 -14.28 -7.87
N THR A 177 -19.93 -14.82 -7.25
CA THR A 177 -21.30 -14.30 -7.24
C THR A 177 -21.69 -13.80 -5.85
N PRO A 178 -22.79 -13.06 -5.69
CA PRO A 178 -23.25 -12.62 -4.36
C PRO A 178 -23.58 -13.74 -3.37
N SER A 179 -23.72 -14.99 -3.83
CA SER A 179 -23.89 -16.15 -2.94
C SER A 179 -22.58 -16.80 -2.50
N ASN A 180 -21.44 -16.39 -3.07
CA ASN A 180 -20.13 -16.87 -2.65
C ASN A 180 -19.62 -16.00 -1.51
N THR A 181 -19.28 -16.62 -0.39
CA THR A 181 -18.51 -15.97 0.69
C THR A 181 -17.11 -16.56 0.64
N GLU A 182 -16.13 -15.73 0.32
CA GLU A 182 -14.75 -16.15 0.13
C GLU A 182 -13.82 -15.45 1.13
N ALA A 183 -12.67 -16.06 1.37
CA ALA A 183 -11.63 -15.55 2.26
C ALA A 183 -10.74 -14.56 1.50
N TYR A 184 -10.57 -13.34 2.02
CA TYR A 184 -9.67 -12.33 1.47
C TYR A 184 -8.68 -11.86 2.53
N TYR A 185 -7.45 -11.53 2.10
CA TYR A 185 -6.40 -11.12 3.00
C TYR A 185 -5.83 -9.75 2.58
N PRO A 186 -5.82 -8.75 3.49
CA PRO A 186 -5.28 -7.43 3.17
C PRO A 186 -3.83 -7.41 2.69
N HIS A 187 -2.99 -8.34 3.17
CA HIS A 187 -1.59 -8.40 2.76
C HIS A 187 -1.41 -8.81 1.29
N ASP A 188 -2.41 -9.44 0.66
CA ASP A 188 -2.36 -9.82 -0.76
C ASP A 188 -2.32 -8.55 -1.65
N ALA A 189 -2.95 -7.46 -1.22
CA ALA A 189 -2.89 -6.16 -1.90
C ALA A 189 -1.79 -5.22 -1.36
N ALA A 190 -0.97 -5.67 -0.39
CA ALA A 190 -0.01 -4.83 0.30
C ALA A 190 1.39 -4.95 -0.28
N ARG A 191 2.17 -3.88 -0.15
CA ARG A 191 3.55 -3.80 -0.61
C ARG A 191 4.44 -3.10 0.39
N ILE A 192 5.72 -3.43 0.33
CA ILE A 192 6.77 -2.79 1.12
C ILE A 192 7.85 -2.29 0.17
N SER A 193 8.19 -1.01 0.21
CA SER A 193 9.39 -0.50 -0.47
C SER A 193 10.49 -0.19 0.53
N VAL A 194 11.73 -0.51 0.16
CA VAL A 194 12.93 -0.18 0.95
C VAL A 194 13.95 0.49 0.03
N GLY A 195 14.38 1.69 0.39
CA GLY A 195 15.37 2.47 -0.35
C GLY A 195 16.50 2.99 0.55
N LYS A 196 17.70 3.14 0.00
CA LYS A 196 18.83 3.79 0.67
C LYS A 196 18.68 5.31 0.58
N ILE A 197 18.94 6.02 1.68
CA ILE A 197 19.02 7.48 1.69
C ILE A 197 20.45 7.96 1.97
N VAL A 198 20.90 8.95 1.21
CA VAL A 198 22.11 9.75 1.48
C VAL A 198 21.77 11.23 1.28
N ASP A 199 21.96 12.07 2.30
CA ASP A 199 21.77 13.53 2.24
C ASP A 199 20.47 13.95 1.52
N THR A 200 19.36 13.26 1.81
CA THR A 200 17.99 13.40 1.22
C THR A 200 17.72 12.74 -0.14
N THR A 201 18.74 12.17 -0.79
CA THR A 201 18.56 11.46 -2.06
C THR A 201 18.32 9.97 -1.82
N GLU A 202 17.18 9.46 -2.33
CA GLU A 202 16.86 8.03 -2.30
C GLU A 202 17.46 7.30 -3.51
N SER A 203 17.97 6.09 -3.29
CA SER A 203 18.56 5.22 -4.30
C SER A 203 18.35 3.74 -3.94
N ASN A 204 18.60 2.84 -4.90
CA ASN A 204 18.54 1.39 -4.68
C ASN A 204 17.19 0.89 -4.12
N THR A 205 16.08 1.55 -4.47
CA THR A 205 14.75 1.16 -3.99
C THR A 205 14.35 -0.18 -4.59
N ILE A 206 13.86 -1.07 -3.72
CA ILE A 206 13.24 -2.35 -4.09
C ILE A 206 11.86 -2.41 -3.48
N VAL A 207 10.92 -2.95 -4.24
CA VAL A 207 9.55 -3.20 -3.79
C VAL A 207 9.37 -4.70 -3.56
N TYR A 208 8.76 -5.06 -2.45
CA TYR A 208 8.34 -6.40 -2.13
C TYR A 208 6.81 -6.48 -2.14
N GLU A 209 6.30 -7.55 -2.72
CA GLU A 209 4.91 -7.99 -2.57
C GLU A 209 4.87 -9.47 -2.18
N ALA A 210 3.77 -9.92 -1.56
CA ALA A 210 3.63 -11.32 -1.19
C ALA A 210 3.70 -12.22 -2.45
N PRO A 211 4.26 -13.45 -2.36
CA PRO A 211 4.35 -14.34 -3.51
C PRO A 211 2.98 -14.81 -3.97
N ASN A 212 2.87 -15.06 -5.29
CA ASN A 212 1.68 -15.61 -5.90
C ASN A 212 1.27 -16.91 -5.21
N SER A 213 0.00 -17.01 -4.78
CA SER A 213 -0.50 -18.16 -4.02
C SER A 213 -1.88 -18.59 -4.53
N ALA A 214 -2.56 -19.46 -3.78
CA ALA A 214 -3.95 -19.83 -4.06
C ALA A 214 -4.95 -18.68 -3.78
N SER A 215 -4.59 -17.73 -2.90
CA SER A 215 -5.36 -16.52 -2.62
C SER A 215 -4.78 -15.28 -3.29
N ASN A 216 -3.45 -15.15 -3.27
CA ASN A 216 -2.75 -13.92 -3.64
C ASN A 216 -2.37 -13.87 -5.12
N SER A 217 -2.68 -12.76 -5.77
CA SER A 217 -2.30 -12.42 -7.14
C SER A 217 -1.24 -11.33 -7.14
N VAL A 218 -0.02 -11.65 -7.59
CA VAL A 218 0.99 -10.60 -7.81
C VAL A 218 0.51 -9.64 -8.91
N LEU A 219 0.81 -8.34 -8.80
CA LEU A 219 0.31 -7.34 -9.74
C LEU A 219 0.64 -7.68 -11.20
N GLY A 220 1.86 -8.17 -11.46
CA GLY A 220 2.30 -8.59 -12.79
C GLY A 220 1.90 -10.02 -13.17
N ASP A 221 0.86 -10.62 -12.58
CA ASP A 221 0.44 -11.97 -12.92
C ASP A 221 0.06 -12.07 -14.42
N GLY A 222 0.82 -12.86 -15.17
CA GLY A 222 0.72 -12.96 -16.64
C GLY A 222 1.56 -11.94 -17.44
N THR A 223 2.32 -11.06 -16.78
CA THR A 223 3.27 -10.09 -17.35
C THR A 223 4.63 -10.13 -16.62
N ASP A 224 5.57 -9.26 -17.01
CA ASP A 224 6.82 -9.05 -16.28
C ASP A 224 6.56 -8.16 -15.05
N LEU A 225 6.82 -8.67 -13.84
CA LEU A 225 6.70 -7.96 -12.57
C LEU A 225 7.46 -6.62 -12.56
N ASN A 226 8.56 -6.52 -13.32
CA ASN A 226 9.38 -5.31 -13.41
C ASN A 226 8.77 -4.24 -14.30
N THR A 227 7.64 -4.51 -14.97
CA THR A 227 6.85 -3.45 -15.63
C THR A 227 5.91 -2.76 -14.64
N GLY A 228 5.73 -3.35 -13.44
CA GLY A 228 4.77 -2.91 -12.45
C GLY A 228 3.34 -2.89 -12.94
N LYS A 229 3.03 -3.44 -14.12
CA LYS A 229 1.73 -3.31 -14.78
C LYS A 229 0.83 -4.53 -14.51
N PRO A 230 -0.46 -4.32 -14.16
CA PRO A 230 -1.47 -5.37 -14.16
C PRO A 230 -1.44 -6.17 -15.48
N GLY A 231 -1.33 -7.50 -15.40
CA GLY A 231 -1.36 -8.35 -16.59
C GLY A 231 -2.67 -8.27 -17.39
N THR A 232 -3.75 -7.87 -16.73
CA THR A 232 -5.09 -7.62 -17.28
C THR A 232 -5.90 -6.70 -16.36
N PHE A 233 -6.83 -5.92 -16.94
CA PHE A 233 -7.82 -5.13 -16.20
C PHE A 233 -9.21 -5.79 -16.18
N ALA A 234 -9.32 -7.03 -16.65
CA ALA A 234 -10.59 -7.77 -16.76
C ALA A 234 -10.82 -8.76 -15.60
N LYS A 235 -10.08 -8.65 -14.50
CA LYS A 235 -10.19 -9.55 -13.33
C LYS A 235 -9.98 -8.80 -12.01
N GLY A 236 -10.32 -9.45 -10.90
CA GLY A 236 -10.09 -8.98 -9.54
C GLY A 236 -10.81 -7.66 -9.24
N ALA A 237 -10.14 -6.79 -8.49
CA ALA A 237 -10.60 -5.43 -8.18
C ALA A 237 -10.96 -4.62 -9.42
N HIS A 238 -10.25 -4.82 -10.54
CA HIS A 238 -10.52 -4.11 -11.79
C HIS A 238 -11.85 -4.52 -12.43
N ASP A 239 -12.13 -5.82 -12.53
CA ASP A 239 -13.44 -6.28 -13.05
C ASP A 239 -14.56 -5.87 -12.11
N TYR A 240 -14.37 -6.05 -10.79
CA TYR A 240 -15.37 -5.63 -9.81
C TYR A 240 -15.67 -4.12 -9.91
N PHE A 241 -14.63 -3.29 -10.03
CA PHE A 241 -14.77 -1.85 -10.28
C PHE A 241 -15.53 -1.56 -11.56
N GLN A 242 -15.19 -2.23 -12.66
CA GLN A 242 -15.84 -2.04 -13.94
C GLN A 242 -17.32 -2.43 -13.90
N LYS A 243 -17.68 -3.53 -13.23
CA LYS A 243 -19.09 -3.94 -13.05
C LYS A 243 -19.88 -2.95 -12.20
N MET A 244 -19.26 -2.43 -11.15
CA MET A 244 -19.91 -1.47 -10.24
C MET A 244 -20.10 -0.09 -10.87
N THR A 245 -19.14 0.38 -11.66
CA THR A 245 -19.10 1.78 -12.14
C THR A 245 -19.36 1.94 -13.64
N GLY A 246 -19.26 0.86 -14.42
CA GLY A 246 -19.25 0.90 -15.88
C GLY A 246 -17.97 1.48 -16.48
N LYS A 247 -16.92 1.74 -15.69
CA LYS A 247 -15.67 2.38 -16.14
C LYS A 247 -14.46 1.48 -15.93
N SER A 248 -13.45 1.62 -16.78
CA SER A 248 -12.16 0.92 -16.62
C SER A 248 -11.11 1.85 -16.01
N VAL A 249 -10.29 1.33 -15.11
CA VAL A 249 -9.14 2.03 -14.53
C VAL A 249 -7.90 1.97 -15.43
N GLN A 250 -7.94 1.20 -16.51
CA GLN A 250 -6.80 1.02 -17.42
C GLN A 250 -6.27 2.35 -17.96
N ALA A 251 -7.16 3.28 -18.32
CA ALA A 251 -6.75 4.59 -18.83
C ALA A 251 -5.97 5.41 -17.79
N ALA A 252 -6.31 5.28 -16.50
CA ALA A 252 -5.56 5.94 -15.43
C ALA A 252 -4.18 5.30 -15.22
N TRP A 253 -4.07 3.98 -15.39
CA TRP A 253 -2.78 3.28 -15.37
C TRP A 253 -1.89 3.68 -16.55
N ASP A 254 -2.44 3.65 -17.77
CA ASP A 254 -1.69 4.02 -18.97
C ASP A 254 -1.30 5.52 -18.98
N ALA A 255 -2.03 6.35 -18.22
CA ALA A 255 -1.69 7.76 -17.97
C ALA A 255 -0.60 7.95 -16.90
N ILE A 256 -0.11 6.89 -16.25
CA ILE A 256 1.13 6.97 -15.47
C ILE A 256 2.25 7.24 -16.47
N ASP A 257 2.65 8.51 -16.52
CA ASP A 257 3.54 9.10 -17.52
C ASP A 257 4.79 8.25 -17.83
N THR A 258 4.73 7.55 -18.96
CA THR A 258 5.80 6.70 -19.47
C THR A 258 7.01 7.46 -20.02
N SER A 259 6.93 8.78 -20.16
CA SER A 259 8.04 9.58 -20.68
C SER A 259 9.19 9.78 -19.68
N SER A 260 9.00 9.40 -18.40
CA SER A 260 10.05 9.35 -17.37
C SER A 260 10.31 7.95 -16.78
N ILE A 261 9.63 6.91 -17.29
CA ILE A 261 9.55 5.56 -16.69
C ILE A 261 10.70 4.63 -17.10
N THR A 262 11.37 4.87 -18.22
CA THR A 262 12.47 3.99 -18.67
C THR A 262 13.66 3.93 -17.70
N THR A 263 13.67 4.77 -16.66
CA THR A 263 14.72 4.83 -15.63
C THR A 263 14.22 4.74 -14.18
N ARG A 264 12.91 4.60 -13.90
CA ARG A 264 12.38 4.75 -12.53
C ARG A 264 11.50 3.62 -11.99
N VAL A 265 11.25 2.54 -12.73
CA VAL A 265 10.56 1.38 -12.14
C VAL A 265 11.48 0.68 -11.14
N ALA A 266 11.07 0.60 -9.88
CA ALA A 266 11.82 -0.13 -8.87
C ALA A 266 11.63 -1.64 -9.11
N PRO A 267 12.70 -2.46 -9.01
CA PRO A 267 12.56 -3.91 -9.06
C PRO A 267 11.54 -4.37 -8.03
N THR A 268 10.52 -5.10 -8.50
CA THR A 268 9.50 -5.70 -7.63
C THR A 268 9.78 -7.18 -7.47
N VAL A 269 9.79 -7.66 -6.23
CA VAL A 269 10.26 -8.98 -5.86
C VAL A 269 9.26 -9.67 -4.94
N THR A 270 9.19 -11.00 -5.02
CA THR A 270 8.32 -11.84 -4.18
C THR A 270 9.08 -12.68 -3.17
N SER A 271 10.39 -12.49 -3.11
CA SER A 271 11.31 -13.16 -2.19
C SER A 271 12.50 -12.24 -1.91
N ILE A 272 12.86 -12.11 -0.63
CA ILE A 272 14.03 -11.36 -0.17
C ILE A 272 15.27 -12.25 -0.05
N ASN A 273 15.10 -13.58 -0.18
CA ASN A 273 16.18 -14.54 -0.15
C ASN A 273 17.08 -14.40 -1.39
N GLY A 274 18.26 -13.77 -1.25
CA GLY A 274 19.29 -13.77 -2.30
C GLY A 274 19.89 -12.41 -2.71
N SER A 275 20.13 -11.48 -1.79
CA SER A 275 20.96 -10.26 -1.99
C SER A 275 20.41 -9.17 -2.92
N GLN A 276 19.09 -9.09 -3.13
CA GLN A 276 18.53 -8.06 -4.02
C GLN A 276 18.66 -6.66 -3.43
N PHE A 277 18.32 -6.45 -2.16
CA PHE A 277 18.66 -5.20 -1.46
C PHE A 277 19.99 -5.38 -0.72
N SER A 278 21.07 -4.81 -1.26
CA SER A 278 22.39 -4.79 -0.64
C SER A 278 23.04 -3.43 -0.89
N VAL A 279 23.24 -2.66 0.17
CA VAL A 279 23.72 -1.28 0.07
C VAL A 279 24.92 -1.02 0.97
N ALA A 280 25.94 -0.35 0.42
CA ALA A 280 27.15 -0.06 1.19
C ALA A 280 26.90 0.95 2.30
N PHE A 281 27.51 0.68 3.46
CA PHE A 281 27.70 1.66 4.52
C PHE A 281 28.60 2.82 4.06
N GLY A 282 28.51 3.95 4.75
CA GLY A 282 29.42 5.08 4.54
C GLY A 282 30.88 4.67 4.71
N THR A 283 31.80 5.39 4.06
CA THR A 283 33.23 5.07 4.06
C THR A 283 34.01 5.74 5.19
N THR A 284 33.43 6.76 5.82
CA THR A 284 34.06 7.53 6.90
C THR A 284 33.37 7.18 8.22
N PRO A 285 34.07 6.61 9.21
CA PRO A 285 33.46 6.26 10.47
C PRO A 285 33.25 7.50 11.34
N SER A 286 32.11 7.56 12.03
CA SER A 286 31.82 8.52 13.09
C SER A 286 31.80 7.78 14.43
N ALA A 287 32.60 8.23 15.40
CA ALA A 287 32.77 7.56 16.69
C ALA A 287 33.08 6.04 16.58
N GLY A 288 33.81 5.63 15.53
CA GLY A 288 34.17 4.24 15.28
C GLY A 288 33.10 3.39 14.57
N TYR A 289 32.02 4.00 14.10
CA TYR A 289 30.95 3.32 13.37
C TYR A 289 30.77 3.87 11.96
N TYR A 290 30.54 2.98 11.00
CA TYR A 290 30.05 3.29 9.67
C TYR A 290 28.52 3.24 9.68
N THR A 291 27.86 4.18 9.00
CA THR A 291 26.40 4.30 9.02
C THR A 291 25.78 4.20 7.63
N VAL A 292 24.52 3.79 7.58
CA VAL A 292 23.66 3.88 6.40
C VAL A 292 22.23 4.12 6.85
N MET A 293 21.48 4.92 6.10
CA MET A 293 20.07 5.16 6.35
C MET A 293 19.23 4.51 5.26
N VAL A 294 18.09 3.96 5.66
CA VAL A 294 17.08 3.45 4.76
C VAL A 294 15.72 4.04 5.09
N ILE A 295 14.89 4.15 4.08
CA ILE A 295 13.47 4.50 4.18
C ILE A 295 12.65 3.29 3.82
N ILE A 296 11.63 3.04 4.63
CA ILE A 296 10.71 1.93 4.47
C ILE A 296 9.33 2.53 4.28
N ARG A 297 8.58 2.00 3.31
CA ARG A 297 7.18 2.35 3.10
C ARG A 297 6.34 1.09 3.03
N VAL A 298 5.21 1.10 3.73
CA VAL A 298 4.17 0.06 3.64
C VAL A 298 2.93 0.71 3.07
N TYR A 299 2.30 0.09 2.08
CA TYR A 299 1.15 0.66 1.39
C TYR A 299 0.26 -0.42 0.76
N LEU A 300 -0.97 -0.05 0.44
CA LEU A 300 -1.87 -0.86 -0.38
C LEU A 300 -1.76 -0.43 -1.84
N GLU A 301 -1.44 -1.37 -2.72
CA GLU A 301 -1.42 -1.14 -4.15
C GLU A 301 -2.85 -1.16 -4.70
N GLY A 302 -3.39 0.02 -5.03
CA GLY A 302 -4.77 0.19 -5.46
C GLY A 302 -5.09 -0.39 -6.85
N PHE A 303 -4.07 -0.71 -7.64
CA PHE A 303 -4.22 -1.46 -8.90
C PHE A 303 -3.96 -2.95 -8.75
N ASP A 304 -3.77 -3.43 -7.51
CA ASP A 304 -3.66 -4.86 -7.26
C ASP A 304 -5.00 -5.57 -7.51
N TYR A 305 -4.94 -6.82 -7.96
CA TYR A 305 -6.13 -7.63 -8.18
C TYR A 305 -6.93 -7.87 -6.90
N ASP A 306 -6.23 -7.89 -5.77
CA ASP A 306 -6.79 -8.20 -4.46
C ASP A 306 -7.15 -6.93 -3.67
N ALA A 307 -6.99 -5.73 -4.25
CA ALA A 307 -7.42 -4.43 -3.72
C ALA A 307 -8.95 -4.22 -3.78
N LEU A 308 -9.70 -5.24 -3.35
CA LEU A 308 -11.15 -5.26 -3.28
C LEU A 308 -11.66 -4.60 -1.99
N ASN A 309 -12.94 -4.25 -1.94
CA ASN A 309 -13.56 -3.82 -0.66
C ASN A 309 -13.57 -4.94 0.40
N ALA A 310 -13.25 -6.17 0.01
CA ALA A 310 -13.15 -7.33 0.87
C ALA A 310 -12.05 -7.22 1.93
N ILE A 311 -11.03 -6.38 1.71
CA ILE A 311 -9.89 -6.24 2.64
C ILE A 311 -10.07 -5.12 3.68
N LEU A 312 -11.19 -4.39 3.61
CA LEU A 312 -11.47 -3.28 4.52
C LEU A 312 -11.57 -3.78 5.97
N ASN A 313 -11.07 -2.97 6.91
CA ASN A 313 -10.95 -3.29 8.33
C ASN A 313 -10.02 -4.47 8.67
N GLY A 314 -9.31 -5.01 7.69
CA GLY A 314 -8.36 -6.09 7.95
C GLY A 314 -7.06 -5.62 8.57
N LYS A 315 -6.23 -6.57 8.97
CA LYS A 315 -4.97 -6.32 9.68
C LYS A 315 -3.80 -6.83 8.85
N ILE A 316 -2.69 -6.10 8.90
CA ILE A 316 -1.43 -6.46 8.25
C ILE A 316 -0.35 -6.51 9.32
N ASN A 317 0.37 -7.62 9.40
CA ASN A 317 1.58 -7.77 10.20
C ASN A 317 2.79 -7.64 9.27
N VAL A 318 3.78 -6.85 9.73
CA VAL A 318 5.01 -6.59 9.01
C VAL A 318 6.20 -6.89 9.91
N ALA A 319 7.07 -7.80 9.51
CA ALA A 319 8.37 -7.98 10.17
C ALA A 319 9.49 -7.79 9.17
N LEU A 320 10.54 -7.09 9.59
CA LEU A 320 11.70 -6.77 8.75
C LEU A 320 12.97 -7.17 9.49
N GLU A 321 13.85 -7.90 8.81
CA GLU A 321 15.17 -8.23 9.35
C GLU A 321 16.26 -7.75 8.41
N PHE A 322 17.31 -7.21 9.01
CA PHE A 322 18.47 -6.72 8.28
C PHE A 322 19.76 -7.38 8.79
N ALA A 323 20.65 -7.66 7.86
CA ALA A 323 21.90 -8.35 8.10
C ALA A 323 23.08 -7.59 7.51
N LEU A 324 24.29 -7.90 7.99
CA LEU A 324 25.50 -7.54 7.27
C LEU A 324 25.70 -8.54 6.13
N ALA A 325 25.82 -8.05 4.90
CA ALA A 325 26.38 -8.85 3.82
C ALA A 325 27.91 -8.80 3.88
N GLU A 326 28.54 -9.94 3.65
CA GLU A 326 30.00 -10.06 3.50
C GLU A 326 30.49 -9.53 2.15
#